data_AF-A0A1I6Q709-F1
#
_entry.id   AF-A0A1I6Q709-F1
#
_cell.length_a   1.000
_cell.length_b   1.000
_cell.length_c   1.000
_cell.angle_alpha   90.00
_cell.angle_beta   90.00
_cell.angle_gamma   90.00
#
_symmetry.space_group_name_H-M   'P 1'
#
loop_
_entity.id
_entity.type
_entity.pdbx_description
1 polymer ?
#
loop_
_entity_poly.entity_id
_entity_poly.type
_entity_poly.pdbx_seq_one_letter_code
_entity_poly.pdbx_strand_id
1 'polypeptide(L)'
;MHKPGFILFLFLVAVFSCDYEPLAQNLPSLQGTRWKYIESETREDGTGCIYTVRLHFRDEETVISLHEFEERTQFEITSGEEETMYIYRYDLSVRQGVFILDKEEAASFELRGNLLFLTMGHLSNAYIFRRE
;
A
#
# COMPACT_ATOMS: atom_id res chain seq x y z
N MET A 1 29.25 42.04 -26.78
CA MET A 1 28.50 40.92 -27.39
C MET A 1 28.27 39.85 -26.33
N HIS A 2 27.17 39.96 -25.58
CA HIS A 2 26.78 38.95 -24.59
C HIS A 2 26.07 37.79 -25.29
N LYS A 3 26.53 36.56 -25.04
CA LYS A 3 25.97 35.32 -25.59
C LYS A 3 24.62 35.01 -24.90
N PRO A 4 23.49 34.95 -25.62
CA PRO A 4 22.20 34.56 -25.05
C PRO A 4 22.02 33.03 -24.94
N GLY A 5 23.06 32.24 -25.23
CA GLY A 5 22.95 30.77 -25.31
C GLY A 5 22.90 30.03 -23.96
N PHE A 6 23.20 30.70 -22.85
CA PHE A 6 23.29 30.04 -21.53
C PHE A 6 21.93 29.90 -20.82
N ILE A 7 20.98 30.80 -21.13
CA ILE A 7 19.66 30.83 -20.47
C ILE A 7 18.73 29.76 -21.05
N LEU A 8 18.88 29.41 -22.33
CA LEU A 8 18.05 28.39 -22.98
C LEU A 8 18.35 26.96 -22.47
N PHE A 9 19.58 26.69 -22.03
CA PHE A 9 19.98 25.38 -21.50
C PHE A 9 19.37 25.11 -20.11
N LEU A 10 19.24 26.14 -19.28
CA LEU A 10 18.63 26.03 -17.95
C LEU A 10 17.11 25.76 -18.00
N PHE A 11 16.41 26.29 -19.01
CA PHE A 11 14.98 26.03 -19.18
C PHE A 11 14.68 24.60 -19.66
N LEU A 12 15.61 23.95 -20.36
CA LEU A 12 15.44 22.58 -20.88
C LEU A 12 15.69 21.51 -19.82
N VAL A 13 16.53 21.79 -18.82
CA VAL A 13 16.77 20.88 -17.68
C VAL A 13 15.59 20.91 -16.68
N ALA A 14 14.88 22.03 -16.57
CA ALA A 14 13.75 22.16 -15.64
C ALA A 14 12.51 21.32 -16.01
N VAL A 15 12.43 20.77 -17.23
CA VAL A 15 11.28 19.96 -17.70
C VAL A 15 11.47 18.46 -17.43
N PHE A 16 12.68 18.02 -17.05
CA PHE A 16 12.97 16.59 -16.81
C PHE A 16 12.80 16.14 -15.35
N SER A 17 12.44 17.03 -14.44
CA SER A 17 12.22 16.72 -13.01
C SER A 17 10.74 16.73 -12.65
N CYS A 18 9.87 16.32 -13.58
CA CYS A 18 8.56 15.84 -13.18
C CYS A 18 8.77 14.35 -12.85
N ASP A 19 9.14 14.07 -11.61
CA ASP A 19 9.24 12.71 -11.07
C ASP A 19 7.86 12.06 -11.11
N TYR A 20 7.45 11.60 -12.29
CA TYR A 20 6.26 10.81 -12.45
C TYR A 20 6.61 9.42 -11.93
N GLU A 21 6.35 9.17 -10.64
CA GLU A 21 6.49 7.83 -10.11
C GLU A 21 5.65 6.88 -10.97
N PRO A 22 6.24 5.77 -11.47
CA PRO A 22 5.50 4.82 -12.26
C PRO A 22 4.36 4.22 -11.43
N LEU A 23 3.23 3.97 -12.10
CA LEU A 23 2.11 3.26 -11.48
C LEU A 23 2.60 1.94 -10.88
N ALA A 24 2.12 1.60 -9.69
CA ALA A 24 2.54 0.41 -8.96
C ALA A 24 2.35 -0.87 -9.79
N GLN A 25 1.25 -0.98 -10.55
CA GLN A 25 0.98 -2.11 -11.45
C GLN A 25 2.04 -2.33 -12.55
N ASN A 26 2.85 -1.30 -12.85
CA ASN A 26 3.89 -1.35 -13.87
C ASN A 26 5.29 -1.52 -13.25
N LEU A 27 5.38 -1.61 -11.92
CA LEU A 27 6.66 -1.82 -11.26
C LEU A 27 7.17 -3.24 -11.57
N PRO A 28 8.45 -3.40 -11.91
CA PRO A 28 9.04 -4.72 -12.15
C PRO A 28 9.13 -5.57 -10.87
N SER A 29 9.05 -4.93 -9.71
CA SER A 29 9.08 -5.54 -8.38
C SER A 29 8.26 -4.71 -7.40
N LEU A 30 7.68 -5.35 -6.38
CA LEU A 30 6.99 -4.67 -5.29
C LEU A 30 7.92 -4.37 -4.11
N GLN A 31 9.19 -4.78 -4.16
CA GLN A 31 10.16 -4.52 -3.11
C GLN A 31 10.21 -3.02 -2.75
N GLY A 32 10.16 -2.74 -1.45
CA GLY A 32 10.19 -1.41 -0.86
C GLY A 32 8.86 -0.67 -0.93
N THR A 33 7.84 -1.20 -1.61
CA THR A 33 6.55 -0.52 -1.70
C THR A 33 5.77 -0.63 -0.40
N ARG A 34 5.04 0.45 -0.09
CA ARG A 34 4.20 0.57 1.10
C ARG A 34 2.78 0.88 0.70
N TRP A 35 1.85 0.33 1.45
CA TRP A 35 0.43 0.39 1.13
C TRP A 35 -0.38 0.55 2.39
N LYS A 36 -1.45 1.34 2.31
CA LYS A 36 -2.29 1.66 3.45
C LYS A 36 -3.77 1.46 3.12
N TYR A 37 -4.45 0.78 4.02
CA TYR A 37 -5.90 0.75 4.15
C TYR A 37 -6.26 1.43 5.46
N ILE A 38 -7.31 2.26 5.44
CA ILE A 38 -7.87 2.88 6.63
C ILE A 38 -9.38 2.74 6.55
N GLU A 39 -9.97 2.29 7.64
CA GLU A 39 -11.41 2.27 7.85
C GLU A 39 -11.72 2.99 9.16
N SER A 40 -12.79 3.76 9.14
CA SER A 40 -13.28 4.46 10.32
C SER A 40 -14.78 4.22 10.44
N GLU A 41 -15.20 3.77 11.60
CA GLU A 41 -16.60 3.54 11.94
C GLU A 41 -16.96 4.40 13.16
N THR A 42 -18.21 4.86 13.21
CA THR A 42 -18.80 5.41 14.44
C THR A 42 -20.00 4.55 14.78
N ARG A 43 -19.95 3.91 15.95
CA ARG A 43 -21.02 3.05 16.46
C ARG A 43 -22.17 3.90 17.03
N GLU A 44 -23.34 3.29 17.20
CA GLU A 44 -24.56 3.98 17.68
C GLU A 44 -24.43 4.59 19.08
N ASP A 45 -23.54 4.04 19.91
CA ASP A 45 -23.22 4.54 21.26
C ASP A 45 -22.27 5.74 21.26
N GLY A 46 -21.85 6.22 20.08
CA GLY A 46 -20.91 7.32 19.91
C GLY A 46 -19.44 6.89 20.00
N THR A 47 -19.15 5.60 20.15
CA THR A 47 -17.79 5.07 20.10
C THR A 47 -17.24 5.16 18.67
N GLY A 48 -16.08 5.77 18.51
CA GLY A 48 -15.37 5.84 17.23
C GLY A 48 -14.29 4.78 17.15
N CYS A 49 -14.27 3.99 16.08
CA CYS A 49 -13.22 3.00 15.82
C CYS A 49 -12.47 3.38 14.54
N ILE A 50 -11.14 3.32 14.58
CA ILE A 50 -10.27 3.46 13.41
C ILE A 50 -9.44 2.19 13.30
N TYR A 51 -9.50 1.55 12.14
CA TYR A 51 -8.68 0.40 11.77
C TYR A 51 -7.73 0.83 10.66
N THR A 52 -6.43 0.65 10.86
CA THR A 52 -5.41 0.88 9.84
C THR A 52 -4.69 -0.43 9.55
N VAL A 53 -4.56 -0.78 8.28
CA VAL A 53 -3.70 -1.88 7.85
C VAL A 53 -2.61 -1.32 6.96
N ARG A 54 -1.35 -1.59 7.28
CA ARG A 54 -0.19 -1.23 6.47
C ARG A 54 0.48 -2.47 5.92
N LEU A 55 0.68 -2.51 4.60
CA LEU A 55 1.51 -3.52 3.97
C LEU A 55 2.86 -2.93 3.59
N HIS A 56 3.93 -3.65 3.90
CA HIS A 56 5.29 -3.30 3.51
C HIS A 56 5.94 -4.51 2.83
N PHE A 57 6.11 -4.42 1.52
CA PHE A 57 6.83 -5.42 0.73
C PHE A 57 8.33 -5.23 0.97
N ARG A 58 8.85 -5.86 2.04
CA ARG A 58 10.21 -5.61 2.54
C ARG A 58 11.28 -6.01 1.52
N ASP A 59 11.07 -7.14 0.85
CA ASP A 59 11.98 -7.73 -0.13
C ASP A 59 11.18 -8.40 -1.26
N GLU A 60 11.84 -9.17 -2.13
CA GLU A 60 11.23 -9.85 -3.28
C GLU A 60 10.30 -11.02 -2.88
N GLU A 61 10.37 -11.47 -1.62
CA GLU A 61 9.58 -12.61 -1.15
C GLU A 61 8.72 -12.31 0.05
N THR A 62 9.00 -11.26 0.81
CA THR A 62 8.38 -11.00 2.10
C THR A 62 7.53 -9.74 2.07
N VAL A 63 6.30 -9.84 2.60
CA VAL A 63 5.44 -8.71 2.91
C VAL A 63 5.06 -8.75 4.39
N ILE A 64 5.16 -7.60 5.05
CA ILE A 64 4.75 -7.41 6.45
C ILE A 64 3.39 -6.70 6.43
N SER A 65 2.40 -7.26 7.12
CA SER A 65 1.10 -6.64 7.38
C SER A 65 1.03 -6.20 8.83
N LEU A 66 0.91 -4.90 9.07
CA LEU A 66 0.71 -4.30 10.39
C LEU A 66 -0.74 -3.85 10.51
N HIS A 67 -1.46 -4.44 11.46
CA HIS A 67 -2.83 -4.09 11.80
C HIS A 67 -2.81 -3.23 13.05
N GLU A 68 -3.32 -2.01 12.94
CA GLU A 68 -3.49 -1.09 14.06
C GLU A 68 -4.97 -0.84 14.28
N PHE A 69 -5.39 -0.78 15.53
CA PHE A 69 -6.72 -0.33 15.89
C PHE A 69 -6.64 0.76 16.96
N GLU A 70 -7.58 1.69 16.88
CA GLU A 70 -7.83 2.70 17.89
C GLU A 70 -9.34 2.81 18.11
N GLU A 71 -9.77 2.60 19.34
CA GLU A 71 -11.16 2.74 19.78
C GLU A 71 -11.24 3.92 20.76
N ARG A 72 -12.14 4.85 20.46
CA ARG A 72 -12.38 6.06 21.26
C ARG A 72 -13.80 6.04 21.78
N THR A 73 -13.93 5.96 23.09
CA THR A 73 -15.19 6.18 23.79
C THR A 73 -15.24 7.62 24.33
N GLN A 74 -16.34 7.99 25.00
CA GLN A 74 -16.43 9.26 25.71
C GLN A 74 -15.40 9.38 26.86
N PHE A 75 -14.90 8.26 27.38
CA PHE A 75 -14.11 8.22 28.63
C PHE A 75 -12.67 7.75 28.43
N GLU A 76 -12.41 6.99 27.37
CA GLU A 76 -11.15 6.28 27.19
C GLU A 76 -10.79 6.13 25.71
N ILE A 77 -9.48 6.07 25.46
CA ILE A 77 -8.91 5.65 24.17
C ILE A 77 -8.15 4.34 24.42
N THR A 78 -8.50 3.31 23.66
CA THR A 78 -7.79 2.03 23.65
C THR A 78 -7.18 1.82 22.27
N SER A 79 -5.91 1.41 22.22
CA SER A 79 -5.22 1.15 20.96
C SER A 79 -4.38 -0.12 21.05
N GLY A 80 -4.15 -0.75 19.91
CA GLY A 80 -3.25 -1.89 19.82
C GLY A 80 -2.75 -2.11 18.40
N GLU A 81 -1.75 -2.97 18.29
CA GLU A 81 -1.12 -3.34 17.03
C GLU A 81 -0.83 -4.84 16.98
N GLU A 82 -0.94 -5.42 15.79
CA GLU A 82 -0.60 -6.81 15.48
C GLU A 82 0.16 -6.85 14.15
N GLU A 83 1.34 -7.48 14.16
CA GLU A 83 2.15 -7.67 12.96
C GLU A 83 2.09 -9.12 12.50
N THR A 84 1.87 -9.33 11.19
CA THR A 84 1.96 -10.63 10.54
C THR A 84 2.89 -10.55 9.35
N MET A 85 3.80 -11.53 9.22
CA MET A 85 4.72 -11.63 8.10
C MET A 85 4.25 -12.75 7.15
N TYR A 86 4.17 -12.45 5.86
CA TYR A 86 3.81 -13.39 4.81
C TYR A 86 4.94 -13.55 3.81
N ILE A 87 4.99 -14.72 3.17
CA ILE A 87 5.66 -14.85 1.87
C ILE A 87 4.67 -14.38 0.81
N TYR A 88 5.11 -13.61 -0.20
CA TYR A 88 4.28 -13.29 -1.36
C TYR A 88 4.88 -13.80 -2.66
N ARG A 89 4.00 -14.07 -3.62
CA ARG A 89 4.35 -14.33 -5.02
C ARG A 89 3.52 -13.42 -5.90
N TYR A 90 4.13 -12.79 -6.88
CA TYR A 90 3.49 -11.82 -7.77
C TYR A 90 3.79 -12.16 -9.24
N ASP A 91 2.73 -12.31 -10.03
CA ASP A 91 2.80 -12.50 -11.47
C ASP A 91 2.54 -11.18 -12.19
N LEU A 92 3.61 -10.60 -12.72
CA LEU A 92 3.60 -9.34 -13.46
C LEU A 92 2.70 -9.39 -14.71
N SER A 93 2.54 -10.56 -15.34
CA SER A 93 1.82 -10.70 -16.60
C SER A 93 0.31 -10.51 -16.45
N VAL A 94 -0.22 -10.92 -15.30
CA VAL A 94 -1.64 -10.80 -14.94
C VAL A 94 -1.90 -9.80 -13.81
N ARG A 95 -0.84 -9.23 -13.23
CA ARG A 95 -0.88 -8.24 -12.13
C ARG A 95 -1.61 -8.75 -10.90
N GLN A 96 -1.44 -10.04 -10.62
CA GLN A 96 -2.03 -10.73 -9.48
C GLN A 96 -0.94 -11.39 -8.65
N GLY A 97 -1.19 -11.54 -7.37
CA GLY A 97 -0.31 -12.26 -6.48
C GLY A 97 -1.04 -12.91 -5.33
N VAL A 98 -0.29 -13.64 -4.52
CA VAL A 98 -0.81 -14.38 -3.36
C VAL A 98 0.08 -14.12 -2.15
N PHE A 99 -0.53 -14.10 -0.98
CA PHE A 99 0.14 -14.14 0.32
C PHE A 99 0.03 -15.56 0.88
N ILE A 100 1.15 -16.06 1.38
CA ILE A 100 1.32 -17.43 1.85
C ILE A 100 1.75 -17.35 3.32
N LEU A 101 1.02 -18.04 4.19
CA LEU A 101 1.31 -18.20 5.61
C LEU A 101 1.27 -19.69 5.93
N ASP A 102 2.26 -20.20 6.67
CA ASP A 102 2.34 -21.62 7.06
C ASP A 102 2.17 -22.63 5.90
N LYS A 103 2.61 -22.24 4.70
CA LYS A 103 2.53 -22.99 3.43
C LYS A 103 1.12 -23.09 2.82
N GLU A 104 0.16 -22.35 3.33
CA GLU A 104 -1.18 -22.23 2.78
C GLU A 104 -1.39 -20.84 2.17
N GLU A 105 -2.21 -20.75 1.13
CA GLU A 105 -2.63 -19.47 0.57
C GLU A 105 -3.57 -18.79 1.57
N ALA A 106 -3.11 -17.68 2.14
CA ALA A 106 -3.88 -16.88 3.09
C ALA A 106 -4.74 -15.84 2.40
N ALA A 107 -4.23 -15.26 1.31
CA ALA A 107 -4.88 -14.18 0.57
C ALA A 107 -4.42 -14.12 -0.88
N SER A 108 -5.24 -13.53 -1.73
CA SER A 108 -4.87 -13.14 -3.09
C SER A 108 -4.97 -11.63 -3.24
N PHE A 109 -4.17 -11.04 -4.13
CA PHE A 109 -4.24 -9.62 -4.43
C PHE A 109 -4.13 -9.31 -5.92
N GLU A 110 -4.67 -8.16 -6.32
CA GLU A 110 -4.57 -7.61 -7.66
C GLU A 110 -4.09 -6.15 -7.62
N LEU A 111 -3.21 -5.77 -8.55
CA LEU A 111 -2.77 -4.38 -8.72
C LEU A 111 -3.51 -3.69 -9.87
N ARG A 112 -4.12 -2.54 -9.56
CA ARG A 112 -4.71 -1.63 -10.55
C ARG A 112 -4.25 -0.19 -10.31
N GLY A 113 -3.38 0.31 -11.17
CA GLY A 113 -2.75 1.63 -10.99
C GLY A 113 -1.90 1.67 -9.72
N ASN A 114 -2.29 2.52 -8.77
CA ASN A 114 -1.68 2.65 -7.42
C ASN A 114 -2.59 2.07 -6.32
N LEU A 115 -3.46 1.12 -6.69
CA LEU A 115 -4.33 0.39 -5.77
C LEU A 115 -3.94 -1.08 -5.72
N LEU A 116 -4.01 -1.66 -4.51
CA LEU A 116 -3.87 -3.08 -4.25
C LEU A 116 -5.18 -3.59 -3.67
N PHE A 117 -5.82 -4.50 -4.39
CA PHE A 117 -7.08 -5.14 -3.99
C PHE A 117 -6.73 -6.47 -3.34
N LEU A 118 -6.86 -6.58 -2.02
CA LEU A 118 -6.53 -7.79 -1.26
C LEU A 118 -7.83 -8.53 -0.91
N THR A 119 -7.88 -9.83 -1.19
CA THR A 119 -9.00 -10.72 -0.86
C THR A 119 -8.50 -11.80 0.10
N MET A 120 -9.07 -11.85 1.31
CA MET A 120 -8.64 -12.77 2.38
C MET A 120 -9.57 -14.00 2.46
N GLY A 121 -9.03 -15.21 2.29
CA GLY A 121 -9.76 -16.47 2.47
C GLY A 121 -11.02 -16.68 1.61
N HIS A 122 -11.93 -17.56 2.07
CA HIS A 122 -13.18 -17.94 1.38
C HIS A 122 -14.33 -16.93 1.53
N LEU A 123 -14.19 -15.96 2.43
CA LEU A 123 -15.17 -14.91 2.68
C LEU A 123 -14.76 -13.69 1.86
N SER A 124 -15.65 -13.18 1.04
CA SER A 124 -15.41 -12.14 0.01
C SER A 124 -15.06 -10.75 0.55
N ASN A 125 -14.33 -10.64 1.65
CA ASN A 125 -13.86 -9.39 2.21
C ASN A 125 -12.69 -8.90 1.35
N ALA A 126 -12.93 -7.81 0.63
CA ALA A 126 -11.95 -7.16 -0.24
C ALA A 126 -11.49 -5.84 0.41
N TYR A 127 -10.20 -5.73 0.67
CA TYR A 127 -9.55 -4.52 1.16
C TYR A 127 -8.92 -3.78 -0.02
N ILE A 128 -9.11 -2.46 -0.10
CA ILE A 128 -8.52 -1.63 -1.16
C ILE A 128 -7.47 -0.74 -0.55
N PHE A 129 -6.21 -1.12 -0.73
CA PHE A 129 -5.07 -0.37 -0.27
C PHE A 129 -4.66 0.69 -1.30
N ARG A 130 -4.13 1.80 -0.80
CA ARG A 130 -3.48 2.84 -1.60
C ARG A 130 -1.98 2.81 -1.35
N ARG A 131 -1.19 2.99 -2.39
CA ARG A 131 0.27 3.15 -2.26
C ARG A 131 0.59 4.42 -1.45
N GLU A 132 1.51 4.31 -0.50
CA GLU A 132 2.09 5.43 0.27
C GLU A 132 3.30 6.05 -0.42
#